data_AF-A0AAF0F2Y7-F1
#
_entry.id   AF-A0AAF0F2Y7-F1
#
_cell.length_a   1.000
_cell.length_b   1.000
_cell.length_c   1.000
_cell.angle_alpha   90.00
_cell.angle_beta   90.00
_cell.angle_gamma   90.00
#
_symmetry.space_group_name_H-M   'P 1'
#
loop_
_entity.id
_entity.type
_entity.pdbx_description
1 polymer ?
#
loop_
_entity_poly.entity_id
_entity_poly.type
_entity_poly.pdbx_seq_one_letter_code
_entity_poly.pdbx_strand_id
1 'polypeptide(L)'
;MSQYCSDTCGMRNIQKRAGAILKDSQSKKQLAMPITMAMPLSGYVVWTRPSLAQDVPANESPSGWLTRIQIGLRSHKPVSDPPAGQSLGEWVREHNTPLDNEYERKQWTATLAHIKKQSAHGHLMLDVLAVRGKLLQLAEDRQSVLSPAVTDPATQKGELNTHPRCGFDQRLIWSDEDLWEWATSAVGRKILQEETPLDGVFIGQADATGPQVVCGDPKRRCKRHTDWSIVRGADIEIARELQTLHVSSLAEREQKLRSWLDTPT
;
A
#
# COMPACT_ATOMS: atom_id res chain seq x y z
N MET A 1 9.89 -20.50 15.13
CA MET A 1 9.76 -21.31 16.37
C MET A 1 8.34 -21.82 16.47
N SER A 2 8.14 -23.15 16.60
CA SER A 2 6.81 -23.77 16.62
C SER A 2 6.03 -23.52 17.91
N GLN A 3 4.74 -23.17 17.80
CA GLN A 3 3.81 -23.05 18.94
C GLN A 3 3.40 -24.43 19.48
N TYR A 4 3.76 -25.51 18.79
CA TYR A 4 3.42 -26.87 19.19
C TYR A 4 4.64 -27.55 19.81
N CYS A 5 4.41 -28.22 20.94
CA CYS A 5 5.44 -28.97 21.66
C CYS A 5 5.92 -30.23 20.91
N SER A 6 5.23 -30.63 19.84
CA SER A 6 5.61 -31.73 18.95
C SER A 6 4.78 -31.70 17.67
N ASP A 7 5.24 -32.40 16.64
CA ASP A 7 4.49 -32.61 15.39
C ASP A 7 3.16 -33.30 15.64
N THR A 8 3.12 -34.27 16.56
CA THR A 8 1.89 -34.95 16.99
C THR A 8 0.86 -33.97 17.56
N CYS A 9 1.31 -32.95 18.31
CA CYS A 9 0.46 -31.90 18.86
C CYS A 9 -0.10 -30.99 17.75
N GLY A 10 0.76 -30.58 16.80
CA GLY A 10 0.33 -29.83 15.62
C GLY A 10 -0.67 -30.60 14.76
N MET A 11 -0.41 -31.88 14.52
CA MET A 11 -1.23 -32.79 13.73
C MET A 11 -2.62 -33.02 14.34
N ARG A 12 -2.71 -33.22 15.66
CA ARG A 12 -4.01 -33.30 16.36
C ARG A 12 -4.79 -32.00 16.25
N ASN A 13 -4.12 -30.85 16.30
CA ASN A 13 -4.77 -29.55 16.15
C ASN A 13 -5.33 -29.37 14.73
N ILE A 14 -4.55 -29.72 13.70
CA ILE A 14 -4.98 -29.70 12.30
C ILE A 14 -6.17 -30.65 12.08
N GLN A 15 -6.10 -31.89 12.58
CA GLN A 15 -7.21 -32.85 12.47
C GLN A 15 -8.48 -32.34 13.16
N LYS A 16 -8.36 -31.70 14.33
CA LYS A 16 -9.47 -31.07 15.03
C LYS A 16 -10.08 -29.93 14.23
N ARG A 17 -9.25 -29.08 13.60
CA ARG A 17 -9.69 -27.98 12.72
C ARG A 17 -10.35 -28.50 11.45
N ALA A 18 -9.76 -29.49 10.78
CA ALA A 18 -10.32 -30.12 9.58
C ALA A 18 -11.65 -30.84 9.88
N GLY A 19 -11.76 -31.52 11.02
CA GLY A 19 -13.00 -32.13 11.48
C GLY A 19 -14.10 -31.10 11.78
N ALA A 20 -13.74 -29.91 12.26
CA ALA A 20 -14.68 -28.80 12.47
C ALA A 20 -15.15 -28.16 11.15
N ILE A 21 -14.29 -28.11 10.12
CA ILE A 21 -14.65 -27.64 8.77
C ILE A 21 -15.68 -28.56 8.11
N LEU A 22 -15.53 -29.88 8.30
CA LEU A 22 -16.35 -30.89 7.63
C LEU A 22 -17.72 -31.11 8.28
N LYS A 23 -17.96 -30.62 9.51
CA LYS A 23 -19.16 -30.95 10.28
C LYS A 23 -20.26 -29.90 10.30
N ASP A 24 -20.03 -28.63 9.96
CA ASP A 24 -21.14 -27.65 9.90
C ASP A 24 -20.83 -26.37 9.09
N SER A 25 -21.87 -25.82 8.45
CA SER A 25 -21.86 -24.54 7.73
C SER A 25 -21.65 -23.33 8.66
N GLN A 26 -22.05 -23.43 9.93
CA GLN A 26 -21.80 -22.40 10.95
C GLN A 26 -20.35 -22.37 11.45
N SER A 27 -19.59 -23.46 11.32
CA SER A 27 -18.19 -23.55 11.78
C SER A 27 -17.21 -22.71 10.95
N LYS A 28 -17.60 -22.28 9.74
CA LYS A 28 -16.82 -21.31 8.94
C LYS A 28 -16.63 -19.97 9.65
N LYS A 29 -17.61 -19.51 10.44
CA LYS A 29 -17.51 -18.25 11.21
C LYS A 29 -16.57 -18.36 12.42
N GLN A 30 -16.53 -19.54 13.05
CA GLN A 30 -15.62 -19.80 14.18
C GLN A 30 -14.17 -19.99 13.74
N LEU A 31 -13.93 -20.45 12.51
CA LEU A 31 -12.59 -20.55 11.93
C LEU A 31 -12.08 -19.24 11.33
N ALA A 32 -12.99 -18.33 10.93
CA ALA A 32 -12.60 -17.02 10.43
C ALA A 32 -11.74 -16.28 11.46
N MET A 33 -12.20 -16.11 12.70
CA MET A 33 -11.46 -15.35 13.73
C MET A 33 -10.01 -15.82 13.97
N PRO A 34 -9.73 -17.12 14.23
CA PRO A 34 -8.36 -17.60 14.40
C PRO A 34 -7.50 -17.48 13.14
N ILE A 35 -8.12 -17.51 11.95
CA ILE A 35 -7.42 -17.35 10.66
C ILE A 35 -7.11 -15.86 10.39
N THR A 36 -8.02 -14.94 10.71
CA THR A 36 -7.76 -13.49 10.61
C THR A 36 -6.82 -12.98 11.69
N MET A 37 -6.80 -13.60 12.87
CA MET A 37 -5.92 -13.23 13.99
C MET A 37 -4.57 -13.95 13.97
N ALA A 38 -4.36 -14.92 13.10
CA ALA A 38 -3.03 -15.46 12.87
C ALA A 38 -2.19 -14.39 12.17
N MET A 39 -1.10 -13.94 12.80
CA MET A 39 -0.15 -13.05 12.12
C MET A 39 0.34 -13.71 10.82
N PRO A 40 0.70 -12.94 9.77
CA PRO A 40 1.13 -13.48 8.48
C PRO A 40 2.33 -14.44 8.55
N LEU A 41 3.09 -14.42 9.66
CA LEU A 41 4.23 -15.30 9.93
C LEU A 41 3.87 -16.54 10.80
N SER A 42 2.59 -16.73 11.12
CA SER A 42 2.09 -17.73 12.07
C SER A 42 1.27 -18.85 11.40
N GLY A 43 1.47 -19.08 10.11
CA GLY A 43 1.02 -20.29 9.43
C GLY A 43 2.11 -21.34 9.51
N TYR A 44 1.94 -22.38 10.33
CA TYR A 44 2.78 -23.57 10.20
C TYR A 44 2.42 -24.28 8.91
N VAL A 45 3.42 -24.41 8.04
CA VAL A 45 3.39 -25.35 6.92
C VAL A 45 3.92 -26.68 7.45
N VAL A 46 3.02 -27.62 7.75
CA VAL A 46 3.41 -29.01 8.01
C VAL A 46 3.57 -29.68 6.65
N TRP A 47 4.77 -29.73 6.11
CA TRP A 47 5.11 -30.71 5.09
C TRP A 47 6.48 -31.30 5.36
N THR A 48 6.49 -32.52 5.90
CA THR A 48 7.67 -33.41 5.89
C THR A 48 7.79 -34.20 4.57
N ARG A 49 6.99 -33.86 3.55
CA ARG A 49 7.05 -34.51 2.24
C ARG A 49 7.00 -33.50 1.08
N PRO A 50 8.03 -33.42 0.23
CA PRO A 50 8.03 -32.63 -1.00
C PRO A 50 6.83 -32.91 -1.92
N SER A 51 6.27 -34.13 -1.86
CA SER A 51 5.10 -34.55 -2.65
C SER A 51 3.76 -33.97 -2.16
N LEU A 52 3.70 -33.43 -0.95
CA LEU A 52 2.52 -32.79 -0.38
C LEU A 52 2.67 -31.25 -0.31
N ALA A 53 3.89 -30.74 -0.48
CA ALA A 53 4.21 -29.32 -0.48
C ALA A 53 3.80 -28.58 -1.75
N GLN A 54 3.35 -29.30 -2.78
CA GLN A 54 2.82 -28.69 -4.00
C GLN A 54 1.41 -28.17 -3.75
N ASP A 55 1.13 -26.95 -4.22
CA ASP A 55 -0.22 -26.40 -4.33
C ASP A 55 -1.17 -27.42 -4.99
N VAL A 56 -2.49 -27.27 -4.75
CA VAL A 56 -3.52 -28.05 -5.45
C VAL A 56 -3.18 -28.03 -6.94
N PRO A 57 -2.83 -29.18 -7.56
CA PRO A 57 -2.58 -29.23 -9.00
C PRO A 57 -3.77 -28.61 -9.72
N ALA A 58 -3.53 -27.76 -10.73
CA ALA A 58 -4.58 -26.96 -11.39
C ALA A 58 -5.76 -27.79 -11.95
N ASN A 59 -5.56 -29.09 -12.07
CA ASN A 59 -6.45 -30.13 -12.56
C ASN A 59 -7.11 -30.97 -11.45
N GLU A 60 -6.96 -30.63 -10.18
CA GLU A 60 -7.55 -31.37 -9.06
C GLU A 60 -8.55 -30.55 -8.25
N SER A 61 -9.66 -31.18 -7.86
CA SER A 61 -10.62 -30.56 -6.95
C SER A 61 -10.01 -30.40 -5.53
N PRO A 62 -10.39 -29.34 -4.79
CA PRO A 62 -9.96 -29.15 -3.40
C PRO A 62 -10.21 -30.37 -2.50
N SER A 63 -11.29 -31.13 -2.78
CA SER A 63 -11.64 -32.36 -2.08
C SER A 63 -10.68 -33.53 -2.39
N GLY A 64 -10.19 -33.61 -3.63
CA GLY A 64 -9.17 -34.60 -4.04
C GLY A 64 -7.84 -34.33 -3.36
N TRP A 65 -7.38 -33.07 -3.38
CA TRP A 65 -6.16 -32.65 -2.71
C TRP A 65 -6.22 -32.93 -1.20
N LEU A 66 -7.34 -32.57 -0.54
CA LEU A 66 -7.55 -32.84 0.89
C LEU A 66 -7.53 -34.35 1.19
N THR A 67 -8.11 -35.16 0.31
CA THR A 67 -8.13 -36.62 0.45
C THR A 67 -6.73 -37.20 0.33
N ARG A 68 -5.89 -36.71 -0.59
CA ARG A 68 -4.48 -37.12 -0.69
C ARG A 68 -3.67 -36.74 0.54
N ILE A 69 -3.90 -35.56 1.09
CA ILE A 69 -3.28 -35.15 2.36
C ILE A 69 -3.71 -36.11 3.47
N GLN A 70 -5.00 -36.38 3.61
CA GLN A 70 -5.52 -37.29 4.62
C GLN A 70 -4.97 -38.73 4.48
N ILE A 71 -4.83 -39.24 3.25
CA ILE A 71 -4.22 -40.54 2.98
C ILE A 71 -2.74 -40.51 3.38
N GLY A 72 -1.98 -39.49 2.95
CA GLY A 72 -0.56 -39.33 3.31
C GLY A 72 -0.34 -39.24 4.83
N LEU A 73 -1.26 -38.61 5.55
CA LEU A 73 -1.25 -38.51 7.01
C LEU A 73 -1.62 -39.83 7.71
N ARG A 74 -2.54 -40.62 7.14
CA ARG A 74 -2.95 -41.93 7.68
C ARG A 74 -1.93 -43.04 7.42
N SER A 75 -1.20 -42.95 6.31
CA SER A 75 -0.12 -43.87 5.96
C SER A 75 1.19 -43.57 6.69
N HIS A 76 1.23 -42.53 7.52
CA HIS A 76 2.40 -42.19 8.33
C HIS A 76 2.55 -43.20 9.47
N LYS A 77 3.65 -43.95 9.51
CA LYS A 77 4.05 -44.65 10.73
C LYS A 77 4.31 -43.58 11.80
N PRO A 78 3.76 -43.67 13.02
CA PRO A 78 4.07 -42.70 14.07
C PRO A 78 5.59 -42.54 14.16
N VAL A 79 6.06 -41.30 14.22
CA VAL A 79 7.48 -41.02 14.41
C VAL A 79 7.90 -41.79 15.68
N SER A 80 8.88 -42.69 15.55
CA SER A 80 9.23 -43.64 16.61
C SER A 80 9.60 -42.88 17.88
N ASP A 81 9.27 -43.36 19.07
CA ASP A 81 9.74 -42.68 20.29
C ASP A 81 11.28 -42.55 20.27
N PRO A 82 11.85 -41.46 20.81
CA PRO A 82 13.29 -41.29 20.85
C PRO A 82 13.94 -42.51 21.54
N PRO A 83 15.05 -43.05 21.01
CA PRO A 83 15.73 -44.17 21.63
C PRO A 83 16.17 -43.84 23.06
N ALA A 84 16.21 -44.86 23.92
CA ALA A 84 16.56 -44.69 25.33
C ALA A 84 17.93 -43.98 25.46
N GLY A 85 17.95 -42.86 26.18
CA GLY A 85 19.16 -42.03 26.38
C GLY A 85 19.23 -40.79 25.48
N GLN A 86 18.39 -40.68 24.45
CA GLN A 86 18.31 -39.49 23.61
C GLN A 86 17.17 -38.57 24.07
N SER A 87 17.44 -37.27 24.17
CA SER A 87 16.40 -36.31 24.49
C SER A 87 15.45 -36.12 23.29
N LEU A 88 14.16 -35.89 23.57
CA LEU A 88 13.18 -35.60 22.51
C LEU A 88 13.63 -34.43 21.61
N GLY A 89 14.25 -33.40 22.18
CA GLY A 89 14.74 -32.25 21.41
C GLY A 89 15.90 -32.58 20.48
N GLU A 90 16.76 -33.53 20.84
CA GLU A 90 17.88 -33.99 20.02
C GLU A 90 17.41 -34.90 18.90
N TRP A 91 16.54 -35.84 19.22
CA TRP A 91 15.94 -36.73 18.24
C TRP A 91 15.10 -35.98 17.20
N VAL A 92 14.32 -34.97 17.63
CA VAL A 92 13.59 -34.09 16.70
C VAL A 92 14.56 -33.34 15.79
N ARG A 93 15.70 -32.84 16.29
CA ARG A 93 16.69 -32.15 15.43
C ARG A 93 17.28 -33.06 14.36
N GLU A 94 17.54 -34.32 14.70
CA GLU A 94 18.10 -35.31 13.77
C GLU A 94 17.10 -35.79 12.71
N HIS A 95 15.81 -35.85 13.05
CA HIS A 95 14.75 -36.41 12.20
C HIS A 95 13.84 -35.33 11.60
N ASN A 96 14.06 -34.05 11.90
CA ASN A 96 13.33 -32.97 11.27
C ASN A 96 13.62 -33.01 9.76
N THR A 97 12.57 -33.00 8.93
CA THR A 97 12.78 -32.81 7.50
C THR A 97 13.22 -31.36 7.33
N PRO A 98 14.46 -31.06 6.92
CA PRO A 98 14.82 -29.70 6.59
C PRO A 98 13.83 -29.24 5.52
N LEU A 99 13.09 -28.17 5.80
CA LEU A 99 12.34 -27.48 4.76
C LEU A 99 13.36 -27.17 3.67
N ASP A 100 13.05 -27.53 2.43
CA ASP A 100 13.94 -27.28 1.31
C ASP A 100 14.25 -25.78 1.27
N ASN A 101 15.46 -25.43 1.73
CA ASN A 101 15.93 -24.05 1.81
C ASN A 101 15.81 -23.37 0.45
N GLU A 102 15.82 -24.11 -0.67
CA GLU A 102 15.63 -23.56 -2.00
C GLU A 102 14.21 -23.03 -2.22
N TYR A 103 13.18 -23.71 -1.73
CA TYR A 103 11.79 -23.26 -1.85
C TYR A 103 11.52 -22.00 -1.03
N GLU A 104 11.94 -21.99 0.24
CA GLU A 104 11.78 -20.80 1.11
C GLU A 104 12.58 -19.61 0.58
N ARG A 105 13.82 -19.84 0.13
CA ARG A 105 14.66 -18.81 -0.49
C ARG A 105 14.02 -18.27 -1.77
N LYS A 106 13.41 -19.10 -2.62
CA LYS A 106 12.62 -18.65 -3.79
C LYS A 106 11.43 -17.79 -3.37
N GLN A 107 10.68 -18.20 -2.36
CA GLN A 107 9.52 -17.45 -1.86
C GLN A 107 9.93 -16.09 -1.28
N TRP A 108 10.98 -16.04 -0.47
CA TRP A 108 11.50 -14.79 0.10
C TRP A 108 12.06 -13.88 -0.98
N THR A 109 12.73 -14.42 -1.99
CA THR A 109 13.23 -13.64 -3.14
C THR A 109 12.07 -13.01 -3.93
N ALA A 110 11.02 -13.79 -4.21
CA ALA A 110 9.81 -13.26 -4.87
C ALA A 110 9.12 -12.19 -4.03
N THR A 111 9.02 -12.40 -2.71
CA THR A 111 8.45 -11.41 -1.78
C THR A 111 9.29 -10.13 -1.74
N LEU A 112 10.62 -10.24 -1.72
CA LEU A 112 11.53 -9.11 -1.78
C LEU A 112 11.36 -8.31 -3.08
N ALA A 113 11.23 -8.99 -4.23
CA ALA A 113 10.96 -8.33 -5.50
C ALA A 113 9.63 -7.57 -5.48
N HIS A 114 8.59 -8.12 -4.86
CA HIS A 114 7.31 -7.45 -4.69
C HIS A 114 7.43 -6.20 -3.80
N ILE A 115 8.10 -6.30 -2.64
CA ILE A 115 8.32 -5.15 -1.74
C ILE A 115 9.11 -4.05 -2.44
N LYS A 116 10.14 -4.39 -3.22
CA LYS A 116 10.90 -3.40 -4.00
C LYS A 116 10.03 -2.67 -5.01
N LYS A 117 9.13 -3.38 -5.70
CA LYS A 117 8.18 -2.76 -6.62
C LYS A 117 7.22 -1.80 -5.89
N GLN A 118 6.70 -2.21 -4.74
CA GLN A 118 5.85 -1.36 -3.90
C GLN A 118 6.60 -0.13 -3.37
N SER A 119 7.86 -0.31 -2.95
CA SER A 119 8.72 0.78 -2.48
C SER A 119 8.98 1.79 -3.58
N ALA A 120 9.34 1.34 -4.80
CA ALA A 120 9.53 2.21 -5.94
C ALA A 120 8.26 3.01 -6.27
N HIS A 121 7.10 2.36 -6.28
CA HIS A 121 5.82 3.05 -6.46
C HIS A 121 5.56 4.08 -5.35
N GLY A 122 5.85 3.73 -4.10
CA GLY A 122 5.65 4.63 -2.98
C GLY A 122 6.53 5.89 -3.03
N HIS A 123 7.76 5.78 -3.55
CA HIS A 123 8.62 6.95 -3.78
C HIS A 123 8.09 7.83 -4.91
N LEU A 124 7.58 7.24 -6.01
CA LEU A 124 6.93 8.01 -7.07
C LEU A 124 5.73 8.82 -6.55
N MET A 125 4.95 8.26 -5.63
CA MET A 125 3.84 8.99 -5.00
C MET A 125 4.33 10.15 -4.11
N LEU A 126 5.47 10.00 -3.42
CA LEU A 126 6.09 11.11 -2.70
C LEU A 126 6.55 12.23 -3.65
N ASP A 127 7.08 11.88 -4.83
CA ASP A 127 7.47 12.86 -5.84
C ASP A 127 6.24 13.64 -6.36
N VAL A 128 5.14 12.95 -6.64
CA VAL A 128 3.86 13.59 -7.03
C VAL A 128 3.35 14.52 -5.92
N LEU A 129 3.42 14.11 -4.66
CA LEU A 129 3.02 14.95 -3.52
C LEU A 129 3.95 16.16 -3.34
N ALA A 130 5.24 16.02 -3.66
CA ALA A 130 6.17 17.15 -3.69
C ALA A 130 5.80 18.16 -4.79
N VAL A 131 5.44 17.68 -5.98
CA VAL A 131 4.90 18.52 -7.08
C VAL A 131 3.61 19.22 -6.65
N ARG A 132 2.65 18.51 -6.03
CA ARG A 132 1.41 19.11 -5.51
C ARG A 132 1.69 20.21 -4.50
N GLY A 133 2.61 19.96 -3.56
CA GLY A 133 3.03 20.96 -2.57
C GLY A 133 3.67 22.19 -3.22
N LYS A 134 4.52 22.01 -4.22
CA LYS A 134 5.13 23.12 -4.95
C LYS A 134 4.09 23.93 -5.74
N LEU A 135 3.18 23.26 -6.42
CA LEU A 135 2.08 23.90 -7.14
C LEU A 135 1.15 24.68 -6.19
N LEU A 136 0.87 24.14 -5.00
CA LEU A 136 0.09 24.83 -3.97
C LEU A 136 0.75 26.16 -3.59
N GLN A 137 2.04 26.12 -3.26
CA GLN A 137 2.81 27.31 -2.92
C GLN A 137 2.76 28.35 -4.04
N LEU A 138 3.03 27.95 -5.28
CA LEU A 138 2.99 28.85 -6.44
C LEU A 138 1.59 29.47 -6.66
N ALA A 139 0.52 28.70 -6.40
CA ALA A 139 -0.83 29.20 -6.52
C ALA A 139 -1.18 30.22 -5.41
N GLU A 140 -0.69 30.01 -4.18
CA GLU A 140 -0.84 30.95 -3.07
C GLU A 140 -0.08 32.26 -3.34
N ASP A 141 1.18 32.15 -3.78
CA ASP A 141 2.00 33.31 -4.15
C ASP A 141 1.32 34.11 -5.25
N ARG A 142 0.82 33.43 -6.29
CA ARG A 142 0.07 34.07 -7.38
C ARG A 142 -1.21 34.76 -6.87
N GLN A 143 -1.94 34.19 -5.91
CA GLN A 143 -3.19 34.79 -5.38
C GLN A 143 -2.96 36.23 -4.88
N SER A 144 -1.80 36.50 -4.27
CA SER A 144 -1.48 37.80 -3.69
C SER A 144 -1.28 38.91 -4.74
N VAL A 145 -0.91 38.55 -5.97
CA VAL A 145 -0.59 39.48 -7.07
C VAL A 145 -1.69 39.55 -8.13
N LEU A 146 -2.79 38.81 -7.98
CA LEU A 146 -3.91 38.86 -8.93
C LEU A 146 -4.59 40.23 -8.90
N SER A 147 -4.87 40.76 -10.09
CA SER A 147 -5.73 41.94 -10.25
C SER A 147 -7.07 41.70 -9.55
N PRO A 148 -7.59 42.67 -8.76
CA PRO A 148 -8.85 42.50 -8.06
C PRO A 148 -10.03 42.14 -8.97
N ALA A 149 -11.02 41.43 -8.43
CA ALA A 149 -12.31 41.29 -9.08
C ALA A 149 -13.08 42.61 -8.97
N VAL A 150 -13.51 43.13 -10.12
CA VAL A 150 -14.49 44.20 -10.18
C VAL A 150 -15.86 43.57 -9.95
N THR A 151 -16.58 44.04 -8.93
CA THR A 151 -18.00 43.72 -8.76
C THR A 151 -18.84 44.89 -9.27
N ASP A 152 -20.02 44.60 -9.83
CA ASP A 152 -20.89 45.55 -10.54
C ASP A 152 -20.97 46.94 -9.88
N PRO A 153 -21.05 48.02 -10.67
CA PRO A 153 -21.17 49.40 -10.19
C PRO A 153 -22.59 49.68 -9.66
N ALA A 154 -23.02 48.99 -8.61
CA ALA A 154 -24.35 49.16 -8.00
C ALA A 154 -24.34 50.07 -6.76
N THR A 155 -23.22 50.72 -6.43
CA THR A 155 -23.14 51.67 -5.30
C THR A 155 -22.87 53.08 -5.81
N GLN A 156 -23.80 53.98 -5.47
CA GLN A 156 -23.98 55.36 -5.99
C GLN A 156 -22.84 56.37 -5.68
N LYS A 157 -21.58 55.93 -5.59
CA LYS A 157 -20.44 56.82 -5.24
C LYS A 157 -19.20 56.73 -6.13
N GLY A 158 -19.27 56.05 -7.28
CA GLY A 158 -18.20 56.11 -8.30
C GLY A 158 -16.90 55.39 -7.93
N GLU A 159 -16.80 54.79 -6.75
CA GLU A 159 -15.68 53.91 -6.37
C GLU A 159 -16.00 52.47 -6.78
N LEU A 160 -15.16 51.90 -7.64
CA LEU A 160 -15.23 50.48 -8.02
C LEU A 160 -14.95 49.62 -6.77
N ASN A 161 -15.93 48.85 -6.32
CA ASN A 161 -15.73 47.88 -5.25
C ASN A 161 -14.87 46.73 -5.78
N THR A 162 -13.56 46.86 -5.55
CA THR A 162 -12.56 45.84 -5.88
C THR A 162 -12.41 44.86 -4.72
N HIS A 163 -12.47 43.57 -5.02
CA HIS A 163 -12.25 42.51 -4.03
C HIS A 163 -11.10 41.59 -4.45
N PRO A 164 -10.30 41.05 -3.50
CA PRO A 164 -9.32 40.03 -3.82
C PRO A 164 -9.96 38.82 -4.53
N ARG A 165 -9.24 38.23 -5.49
CA ARG A 165 -9.73 37.05 -6.22
C ARG A 165 -9.50 35.76 -5.45
N CYS A 166 -10.30 34.76 -5.78
CA CYS A 166 -10.19 33.40 -5.26
C CYS A 166 -8.84 32.77 -5.64
N GLY A 167 -8.42 32.86 -6.90
CA GLY A 167 -7.10 32.42 -7.34
C GLY A 167 -6.84 30.91 -7.31
N PHE A 168 -7.83 30.10 -6.93
CA PHE A 168 -7.76 28.64 -6.98
C PHE A 168 -7.33 28.18 -8.37
N ASP A 169 -6.34 27.28 -8.42
CA ASP A 169 -5.86 26.66 -9.65
C ASP A 169 -6.41 25.25 -9.79
N GLN A 170 -7.09 24.96 -10.90
CA GLN A 170 -7.67 23.63 -11.17
C GLN A 170 -6.63 22.51 -11.21
N ARG A 171 -5.34 22.82 -11.43
CA ARG A 171 -4.28 21.82 -11.38
C ARG A 171 -4.12 21.17 -10.01
N LEU A 172 -4.55 21.85 -8.94
CA LEU A 172 -4.53 21.29 -7.58
C LEU A 172 -5.46 20.08 -7.41
N ILE A 173 -6.39 19.88 -8.34
CA ILE A 173 -7.34 18.75 -8.33
C ILE A 173 -7.19 17.82 -9.54
N TRP A 174 -6.11 17.97 -10.30
CA TRP A 174 -5.78 17.01 -11.35
C TRP A 174 -5.54 15.62 -10.78
N SER A 175 -5.72 14.61 -11.64
CA SER A 175 -5.26 13.26 -11.34
C SER A 175 -3.75 13.25 -11.14
N ASP A 176 -3.22 12.21 -10.50
CA ASP A 176 -1.77 12.09 -10.34
C ASP A 176 -1.09 11.92 -11.71
N GLU A 177 -1.76 11.26 -12.65
CA GLU A 177 -1.30 11.08 -14.03
C GLU A 177 -1.21 12.40 -14.79
N ASP A 178 -2.28 13.20 -14.81
CA ASP A 178 -2.31 14.49 -15.52
C ASP A 178 -1.29 15.47 -14.93
N LEU A 179 -1.18 15.48 -13.59
CA LEU A 179 -0.23 16.33 -12.88
C LEU A 179 1.21 15.91 -13.19
N TRP A 180 1.49 14.61 -13.21
CA TRP A 180 2.82 14.10 -13.50
C TRP A 180 3.22 14.37 -14.96
N GLU A 181 2.30 14.17 -15.90
CA GLU A 181 2.53 14.49 -17.32
C GLU A 181 2.86 15.98 -17.50
N TRP A 182 2.10 16.88 -16.87
CA TRP A 182 2.41 18.30 -16.89
C TRP A 182 3.74 18.62 -16.21
N ALA A 183 3.99 18.08 -15.01
CA ALA A 183 5.20 18.36 -14.24
C ALA A 183 6.47 17.91 -14.97
N THR A 184 6.38 16.83 -15.76
CA THR A 184 7.46 16.32 -16.60
C THR A 184 7.50 16.93 -18.00
N SER A 185 6.56 17.82 -18.35
CA SER A 185 6.65 18.62 -19.57
C SER A 185 7.73 19.70 -19.46
N ALA A 186 8.18 20.24 -20.59
CA ALA A 186 9.16 21.33 -20.59
C ALA A 186 8.64 22.60 -19.90
N VAL A 187 7.34 22.90 -20.02
CA VAL A 187 6.70 24.07 -19.41
C VAL A 187 6.55 23.85 -17.90
N GLY A 188 6.01 22.71 -17.48
CA GLY A 188 5.80 22.41 -16.06
C GLY A 188 7.10 22.40 -15.26
N ARG A 189 8.18 21.82 -15.81
CA ARG A 189 9.49 21.86 -15.15
C ARG A 189 10.00 23.28 -14.89
N LYS A 190 9.94 24.16 -15.89
CA LYS A 190 10.37 25.57 -15.75
C LYS A 190 9.56 26.30 -14.68
N ILE A 191 8.25 26.04 -14.63
CA ILE A 191 7.37 26.62 -13.61
C ILE A 191 7.70 26.08 -12.21
N LEU A 192 7.85 24.77 -12.06
CA LEU A 192 8.15 24.14 -10.76
C LEU A 192 9.54 24.52 -10.23
N GLN A 193 10.48 24.82 -11.13
CA GLN A 193 11.81 25.34 -10.83
C GLN A 193 11.85 26.87 -10.67
N GLU A 194 10.70 27.55 -10.78
CA GLU A 194 10.57 29.01 -10.69
C GLU A 194 11.37 29.80 -11.74
N GLU A 195 11.80 29.15 -12.83
CA GLU A 195 12.42 29.84 -13.98
C GLU A 195 11.39 30.71 -14.72
N THR A 196 10.12 30.30 -14.67
CA THR A 196 8.99 31.03 -15.25
C THR A 196 7.84 31.10 -14.23
N PRO A 197 7.09 32.22 -14.17
CA PRO A 197 5.93 32.33 -13.30
C PRO A 197 4.86 31.27 -13.59
N LEU A 198 4.05 30.95 -12.58
CA LEU A 198 2.91 30.05 -12.73
C LEU A 198 1.93 30.61 -13.77
N ASP A 199 1.83 29.90 -14.89
CA ASP A 199 0.93 30.23 -16.00
C ASP A 199 -0.54 29.99 -15.64
N GLY A 200 -1.43 30.33 -16.57
CA GLY A 200 -2.86 30.15 -16.41
C GLY A 200 -3.61 31.46 -16.31
N VAL A 201 -4.81 31.44 -16.89
CA VAL A 201 -5.71 32.59 -17.03
C VAL A 201 -7.06 32.28 -16.41
N PHE A 202 -7.89 33.30 -16.21
CA PHE A 202 -9.18 33.10 -15.58
C PHE A 202 -10.12 32.26 -16.45
N ILE A 203 -10.82 31.32 -15.81
CA ILE A 203 -11.85 30.52 -16.45
C ILE A 203 -12.94 31.44 -17.00
N GLY A 204 -13.25 31.33 -18.28
CA GLY A 204 -14.25 32.15 -18.97
C GLY A 204 -13.74 33.50 -19.50
N GLN A 205 -12.43 33.77 -19.45
CA GLN A 205 -11.85 34.96 -20.08
C GLN A 205 -11.67 34.74 -21.59
N ALA A 206 -12.48 35.40 -22.41
CA ALA A 206 -12.61 35.16 -23.85
C ALA A 206 -11.33 35.42 -24.68
N ASP A 207 -10.50 36.39 -24.28
CA ASP A 207 -9.32 36.84 -25.05
C ASP A 207 -7.98 36.40 -24.45
N ALA A 208 -7.99 35.39 -23.59
CA ALA A 208 -6.80 35.02 -22.84
C ALA A 208 -5.95 33.98 -23.58
N THR A 209 -4.67 34.29 -23.77
CA THR A 209 -3.66 33.37 -24.33
C THR A 209 -3.06 32.52 -23.22
N GLY A 210 -3.72 31.41 -22.86
CA GLY A 210 -3.19 30.48 -21.85
C GLY A 210 -4.22 29.47 -21.36
N PRO A 211 -3.81 28.52 -20.49
CA PRO A 211 -4.71 27.52 -19.95
C PRO A 211 -5.71 28.18 -18.99
N GLN A 212 -7.01 28.00 -19.25
CA GLN A 212 -8.08 28.53 -18.41
C GLN A 212 -8.26 27.68 -17.15
N VAL A 213 -7.37 27.84 -16.18
CA VAL A 213 -7.32 27.00 -14.96
C VAL A 213 -7.53 27.78 -13.67
N VAL A 214 -7.60 29.12 -13.72
CA VAL A 214 -7.64 29.97 -12.52
C VAL A 214 -9.07 30.44 -12.22
N CYS A 215 -9.50 30.32 -10.98
CA CYS A 215 -10.78 30.86 -10.53
C CYS A 215 -10.71 32.39 -10.39
N GLY A 216 -11.48 33.09 -11.22
CA GLY A 216 -11.59 34.55 -11.22
C GLY A 216 -12.56 35.14 -10.19
N ASP A 217 -13.37 34.32 -9.52
CA ASP A 217 -14.42 34.81 -8.60
C ASP A 217 -13.84 35.62 -7.43
N PRO A 218 -14.56 36.61 -6.88
CA PRO A 218 -14.14 37.29 -5.65
C PRO A 218 -13.98 36.28 -4.49
N LYS A 219 -12.87 36.34 -3.74
CA LYS A 219 -12.52 35.38 -2.68
C LYS A 219 -13.66 35.18 -1.66
N ARG A 220 -14.25 36.29 -1.18
CA ARG A 220 -15.35 36.24 -0.20
C ARG A 220 -16.68 35.71 -0.75
N ARG A 221 -16.83 35.65 -2.08
CA ARG A 221 -18.06 35.18 -2.75
C ARG A 221 -17.89 33.80 -3.39
N CYS A 222 -16.65 33.31 -3.52
CA CYS A 222 -16.36 32.03 -4.14
C CYS A 222 -16.63 30.87 -3.17
N LYS A 223 -17.86 30.35 -3.18
CA LYS A 223 -18.26 29.20 -2.33
C LYS A 223 -17.63 27.87 -2.76
N ARG A 224 -17.18 27.76 -4.01
CA ARG A 224 -16.64 26.53 -4.61
C ARG A 224 -15.26 26.17 -4.08
N HIS A 225 -14.47 27.19 -3.72
CA HIS A 225 -13.08 27.04 -3.31
C HIS A 225 -12.84 27.76 -1.98
N THR A 226 -13.80 27.68 -1.07
CA THR A 226 -13.64 28.24 0.27
C THR A 226 -12.44 27.59 0.94
N ASP A 227 -11.51 28.40 1.44
CA ASP A 227 -10.30 27.96 2.14
C ASP A 227 -9.48 26.89 1.41
N TRP A 228 -9.50 26.94 0.07
CA TRP A 228 -8.86 25.93 -0.78
C TRP A 228 -7.40 25.68 -0.43
N SER A 229 -6.66 26.72 -0.04
CA SER A 229 -5.24 26.59 0.28
C SER A 229 -5.01 25.81 1.56
N ILE A 230 -5.81 26.09 2.59
CA ILE A 230 -5.76 25.38 3.89
C ILE A 230 -6.17 23.93 3.69
N VAL A 231 -7.28 23.68 3.00
CA VAL A 231 -7.78 22.31 2.77
C VAL A 231 -6.77 21.50 1.96
N ARG A 232 -6.26 22.06 0.85
CA ARG A 232 -5.29 21.34 0.01
C ARG A 232 -3.94 21.16 0.68
N GLY A 233 -3.48 22.13 1.46
CA GLY A 233 -2.28 21.98 2.29
C GLY A 233 -2.40 20.84 3.28
N ALA A 234 -3.53 20.76 4.00
CA ALA A 234 -3.79 19.68 4.94
C ALA A 234 -3.88 18.30 4.25
N ASP A 235 -4.60 18.21 3.12
CA ASP A 235 -4.71 16.98 2.34
C ASP A 235 -3.33 16.46 1.89
N ILE A 236 -2.47 17.34 1.38
CA ILE A 236 -1.12 17.00 0.90
C ILE A 236 -0.24 16.54 2.07
N GLU A 237 -0.30 17.21 3.22
CA GLU A 237 0.51 16.84 4.38
C GLU A 237 0.11 15.47 4.93
N ILE A 238 -1.19 15.22 5.11
CA ILE A 238 -1.70 13.92 5.54
C ILE A 238 -1.29 12.82 4.55
N ALA A 239 -1.43 13.06 3.25
CA ALA A 239 -1.02 12.09 2.23
C ALA A 239 0.50 11.82 2.29
N ARG A 240 1.32 12.86 2.49
CA ARG A 240 2.78 12.74 2.63
C ARG A 240 3.16 11.93 3.86
N GLU A 241 2.54 12.19 5.01
CA GLU A 241 2.78 11.44 6.25
C GLU A 241 2.44 9.95 6.06
N LEU A 242 1.24 9.65 5.54
CA LEU A 242 0.80 8.27 5.28
C LEU A 242 1.74 7.55 4.31
N GLN A 243 2.15 8.22 3.24
CA GLN A 243 3.04 7.65 2.24
C GLN A 243 4.45 7.42 2.79
N THR A 244 4.96 8.33 3.62
CA THR A 244 6.26 8.21 4.29
C THR A 244 6.26 7.04 5.27
N LEU A 245 5.19 6.89 6.06
CA LEU A 245 5.00 5.75 6.96
C LEU A 245 4.95 4.43 6.18
N HIS A 246 4.24 4.40 5.05
CA HIS A 246 4.16 3.21 4.21
C HIS A 246 5.53 2.81 3.65
N VAL A 247 6.28 3.75 3.07
CA VAL A 247 7.63 3.49 2.53
C VAL A 247 8.59 3.04 3.63
N SER A 248 8.51 3.64 4.83
CA SER A 248 9.33 3.24 5.98
C SER A 248 9.03 1.79 6.42
N SER A 249 7.74 1.43 6.49
CA SER A 249 7.34 0.05 6.80
C SER A 249 7.82 -0.96 5.74
N LEU A 250 7.79 -0.58 4.46
CA LEU A 250 8.34 -1.43 3.39
C LEU A 250 9.86 -1.60 3.53
N ALA A 251 10.59 -0.54 3.88
CA ALA A 251 12.04 -0.59 4.08
C ALA A 251 12.43 -1.51 5.24
N GLU A 252 11.73 -1.45 6.38
CA GLU A 252 11.94 -2.36 7.51
C GLU A 252 11.70 -3.82 7.12
N ARG A 253 10.62 -4.08 6.38
CA ARG A 253 10.29 -5.44 5.89
C ARG A 253 11.32 -5.94 4.88
N GLU A 254 11.79 -5.09 3.98
CA GLU A 254 12.86 -5.40 3.05
C GLU A 254 14.15 -5.77 3.79
N GLN A 255 14.57 -4.97 4.77
CA GLN A 255 15.78 -5.24 5.56
C GLN A 255 15.68 -6.58 6.30
N LYS A 256 14.51 -6.88 6.88
CA LYS A 256 14.25 -8.14 7.57
C LYS A 256 14.30 -9.35 6.65
N LEU A 257 13.77 -9.24 5.42
CA LEU A 257 13.87 -10.33 4.43
C LEU A 257 15.31 -10.53 3.96
N ARG A 258 16.07 -9.45 3.76
CA ARG A 258 17.48 -9.52 3.38
C ARG A 258 18.31 -10.24 4.44
N SER A 259 18.13 -9.91 5.72
CA SER A 259 18.87 -10.59 6.79
C SER A 259 18.57 -12.09 6.87
N TRP A 260 17.34 -12.51 6.56
CA TRP A 260 16.99 -13.93 6.45
C TRP A 260 17.65 -14.62 5.26
N LEU A 261 17.74 -13.94 4.11
CA LEU A 261 18.40 -14.46 2.90
C LEU A 261 19.93 -14.54 3.03
N ASP A 262 20.53 -13.66 3.83
CA ASP A 262 21.98 -13.57 4.04
C ASP A 262 22.48 -14.47 5.18
N THR A 263 21.59 -15.04 5.99
CA THR A 263 21.97 -15.99 7.04
C THR A 263 22.47 -17.29 6.37
N PRO A 264 23.73 -17.69 6.58
CA PRO A 264 24.25 -18.94 6.02
C PRO A 264 23.49 -20.13 6.63
N THR A 265 22.97 -21.00 5.76
CA THR A 265 22.32 -22.27 6.11
C THR A 265 23.34 -23.34 6.41
#